data_AF-A0A838S0A3-F1
#
_entry.id   AF-A0A838S0A3-F1
#
_cell.length_a   1.000
_cell.length_b   1.000
_cell.length_c   1.000
_cell.angle_alpha   90.00
_cell.angle_beta   90.00
_cell.angle_gamma   90.00
#
_symmetry.space_group_name_H-M   'P 1'
#
loop_
_entity.id
_entity.type
_entity.pdbx_description
1 polymer ?
#
loop_
_entity_poly.entity_id
_entity_poly.type
_entity_poly.pdbx_seq_one_letter_code
_entity_poly.pdbx_strand_id
1 'polypeptide(L)' 'MGDKAYWVGNEVIGALNVLKGNRYITISVGGGDQATKLEKSKRLADFALKRL' A
#
# COMPACT_ATOMS: atom_id res chain seq x y z
N MET A 1 3.60 1.50 -9.69
CA MET A 1 3.66 2.02 -8.31
C MET A 1 4.26 3.42 -8.29
N GLY A 2 3.86 4.29 -7.36
CA GLY A 2 4.24 5.72 -7.33
C GLY A 2 5.73 5.99 -7.14
N ASP A 3 6.11 7.27 -7.12
CA ASP A 3 7.50 7.74 -7.04
C ASP A 3 8.18 7.30 -5.73
N LYS A 4 7.40 7.17 -4.65
CA LYS A 4 7.85 6.60 -3.38
C LYS A 4 6.79 5.66 -2.82
N ALA A 5 7.21 4.51 -2.31
CA ALA A 5 6.34 3.57 -1.61
C ALA A 5 7.08 2.93 -0.44
N TYR A 6 6.48 2.91 0.75
CA TYR A 6 7.06 2.30 1.94
C TYR A 6 5.99 1.69 2.83
N TRP A 7 6.35 0.56 3.46
CA TRP A 7 5.51 -0.12 4.43
C TRP A 7 5.77 0.46 5.83
N VAL A 8 4.70 0.71 6.58
CA VAL A 8 4.77 1.10 8.00
C VAL A 8 3.94 0.13 8.80
N GLY A 9 4.54 -0.53 9.79
CA GLY A 9 3.87 -1.46 10.69
C GLY A 9 4.69 -2.70 11.02
N ASN A 10 4.09 -3.61 11.78
CA ASN A 10 4.63 -4.91 12.15
C ASN A 10 3.89 -6.06 11.43
N GLU A 11 4.21 -7.30 11.77
CA GLU A 11 3.69 -8.51 11.11
C GLU A 11 2.16 -8.64 11.20
N VAL A 12 1.58 -8.09 12.27
CA VAL A 12 0.15 -8.17 12.57
C VAL A 12 -0.59 -6.98 11.98
N ILE A 13 -0.02 -5.78 12.04
CA ILE A 13 -0.66 -4.52 11.68
C ILE A 13 0.29 -3.68 10.83
N GLY A 14 -0.12 -3.29 9.63
CA GLY A 14 0.65 -2.35 8.82
C GLY A 14 -0.09 -1.83 7.60
N ALA A 15 0.45 -0.77 7.04
CA ALA A 15 -0.09 -0.09 5.88
C ALA A 15 1.01 0.26 4.87
N LEU A 16 0.64 0.25 3.59
CA LEU A 16 1.48 0.74 2.51
C LEU A 16 1.15 2.21 2.25
N ASN A 17 2.16 3.07 2.39
CA ASN A 17 2.06 4.48 2.03
C ASN A 17 2.69 4.68 0.65
N VAL A 18 1.97 5.34 -0.26
CA VAL A 18 2.40 5.58 -1.63
C VAL A 18 2.22 7.05 -1.98
N LEU A 19 3.29 7.65 -2.50
CA LEU A 19 3.32 9.01 -3.03
C LEU A 19 3.56 8.94 -4.54
N LYS A 20 2.74 9.63 -5.34
CA LYS A 20 2.92 9.80 -6.78
C LYS A 20 2.57 11.24 -7.18
N GLY A 21 3.55 12.04 -7.57
CA GLY A 21 3.38 13.48 -7.76
C GLY A 21 2.83 14.14 -6.48
N ASN A 22 1.67 14.79 -6.59
CA ASN A 22 0.97 15.43 -5.48
C ASN A 22 -0.10 14.54 -4.81
N ARG A 23 -0.15 13.25 -5.15
CA ARG A 23 -1.17 12.31 -4.68
C ARG A 23 -0.60 11.37 -3.63
N TYR A 24 -1.30 11.21 -2.53
CA TYR A 24 -0.92 10.36 -1.41
C TYR A 24 -2.00 9.33 -1.12
N ILE A 25 -1.61 8.07 -0.97
CA ILE A 25 -2.51 6.95 -0.69
C ILE A 25 -1.92 6.11 0.44
N THR A 26 -2.72 5.82 1.46
CA THR A 26 -2.40 4.85 2.52
C THR A 26 -3.34 3.66 2.41
N ILE A 27 -2.79 2.44 2.32
CA ILE A 27 -3.57 1.21 2.18
C ILE A 27 -3.24 0.25 3.31
N SER A 28 -4.23 0.01 4.17
CA SER A 28 -4.21 -1.03 5.20
C SER A 28 -5.15 -2.16 4.81
N VAL A 29 -4.67 -3.40 4.87
CA VAL A 29 -5.45 -4.59 4.52
C VAL A 29 -5.44 -5.55 5.72
N GLY A 30 -6.63 -5.95 6.16
CA GLY A 30 -6.80 -6.95 7.22
C GLY A 30 -6.64 -8.39 6.71
N GLY A 31 -6.36 -9.31 7.64
CA GLY A 31 -6.23 -10.75 7.39
C GLY A 31 -4.92 -11.17 6.70
N GLY A 32 -4.60 -12.46 6.77
CA GLY A 32 -3.36 -13.04 6.21
C GLY A 32 -2.08 -12.64 6.94
N ASP A 33 -0.95 -13.15 6.45
CA ASP A 33 0.39 -12.79 6.92
C ASP A 33 0.87 -11.45 6.33
N GLN A 34 2.03 -10.96 6.79
CA GLN A 34 2.58 -9.69 6.32
C GLN A 34 2.86 -9.68 4.81
N ALA A 35 3.35 -10.79 4.25
CA ALA A 35 3.66 -10.90 2.83
C ALA A 35 2.40 -10.76 1.97
N THR A 36 1.33 -11.46 2.36
CA THR A 36 0.01 -11.40 1.73
C THR A 36 -0.58 -9.99 1.82
N LYS A 37 -0.48 -9.34 2.98
CA LYS A 37 -0.94 -7.95 3.15
C LYS A 37 -0.18 -6.99 2.25
N LEU A 38 1.15 -7.08 2.24
CA LEU A 38 2.00 -6.22 1.42
C LEU A 38 1.68 -6.38 -0.07
N GLU A 39 1.50 -7.61 -0.55
CA GLU A 39 1.15 -7.87 -1.94
C GLU A 39 -0.24 -7.31 -2.30
N LYS A 40 -1.25 -7.53 -1.45
CA LYS A 40 -2.60 -6.99 -1.66
C LYS A 40 -2.58 -5.46 -1.66
N SER A 41 -1.91 -4.83 -0.70
CA SER A 41 -1.79 -3.37 -0.63
C SER A 41 -1.09 -2.81 -1.88
N LYS A 42 -0.05 -3.48 -2.39
CA LYS A 42 0.63 -3.14 -3.64
C LYS A 42 -0.29 -3.17 -4.85
N ARG A 43 -1.08 -4.24 -5.01
CA ARG A 43 -2.06 -4.39 -6.11
C ARG A 43 -3.15 -3.31 -6.04
N LEU A 44 -3.67 -3.03 -4.84
CA LEU A 44 -4.67 -1.99 -4.62
C LEU A 44 -4.11 -0.59 -4.91
N ALA A 45 -2.85 -0.32 -4.53
CA ALA A 45 -2.21 0.96 -4.80
C ALA A 45 -2.04 1.20 -6.29
N ASP A 46 -1.63 0.19 -7.06
CA ASP A 46 -1.49 0.32 -8.52
C ASP A 46 -2.84 0.62 -9.17
N PHE A 47 -3.89 -0.09 -8.75
CA PHE A 47 -5.24 0.13 -9.22
C PHE A 47 -5.79 1.52 -8.88
N ALA A 48 -5.61 1.97 -7.63
CA ALA A 48 -6.06 3.29 -7.19
C ALA A 48 -5.33 4.42 -7.92
N LEU A 49 -4.00 4.29 -8.10
CA LEU A 49 -3.19 5.31 -8.79
C LEU A 49 -3.52 5.46 -10.28
N LYS A 50 -4.12 4.45 -10.92
CA LYS A 50 -4.61 4.55 -12.31
C LYS A 50 -5.92 5.31 -12.44
N ARG A 51 -6.64 5.50 -11.33
CA ARG A 51 -7.98 6.11 -11.29
C ARG A 51 -8.00 7.50 -10.66
N LEU A 52 -6.88 7.92 -10.08
CA LEU A 52 -6.64 9.26 -9.58
C LEU A 52 -5.88 10.05 -10.64
#